data_AF-A0AAD9LZK9-F1
#
_entry.id   AF-A0AAD9LZK9-F1
#
_cell.length_a   1.000
_cell.length_b   1.000
_cell.length_c   1.000
_cell.angle_alpha   90.00
_cell.angle_beta   90.00
_cell.angle_gamma   90.00
#
_symmetry.space_group_name_H-M   'P 1'
#
loop_
_entity.id
_entity.type
_entity.pdbx_description
1 polymer ?
#
loop_
_entity_poly.entity_id
_entity_poly.type
_entity_poly.pdbx_seq_one_letter_code
_entity_poly.pdbx_strand_id
1 'polypeptide(L)'
;MEELVRWATSHGAALHPSVEVYDDPKTGNSFRASPAGPGVSPGETVVTCPMRLTLSYLNAITTPSPGFHYDNDNNDNNDNNTDNADADDNDTTGSSSPFPPTFLASVPPHVIGRFFLIHQYLLGKSSFWYPYIRTLPQPEHLQSWILPPLWPSDDVELLEDTNVHVAIAETKARLKAEFKRAIAALGDDDGAAAPRRGYTRLLYHWAYCVFASRSFRPSLVVPAARKATLALPAGCAVDDFSLLMPLLDVGNHAPTAAVAWDTDADGGDDACALRTLDPYAPGSQVFNNYGTSKTNAELMLAYGFCIPESPGLHNDYVHVQKRGAAAAADAKAMDYLISLRPVADPSSAAARAVRMLPDVDGSRVLPPFRHVQDTMVWDLVLAQTTADQREAMLPVAEVAAAGAAADLERLRKVLTGDVPAAFRPVLFRTVAIIQDKVLQELERLDQSEFEMEEAGATRNQLMAYHYRRQCRKVLENVLESMEMPEESS
;
A
#
# COMPACT_ATOMS: atom_id res chain seq x y z
N MET A 1 -16.11 -4.77 -17.99
CA MET A 1 -16.53 -4.80 -16.57
C MET A 1 -17.75 -5.68 -16.34
N GLU A 2 -18.82 -5.60 -17.12
CA GLU A 2 -20.04 -6.44 -16.92
C GLU A 2 -19.76 -7.94 -16.80
N GLU A 3 -18.91 -8.50 -17.67
CA GLU A 3 -18.58 -9.93 -17.60
C GLU A 3 -17.67 -10.27 -16.41
N LEU A 4 -16.85 -9.34 -15.90
CA LEU A 4 -16.16 -9.53 -14.60
C LEU A 4 -17.19 -9.65 -13.48
N VAL A 5 -18.15 -8.71 -13.42
CA VAL A 5 -19.20 -8.74 -12.39
C VAL A 5 -19.98 -10.04 -12.49
N ARG A 6 -20.44 -10.42 -13.69
CA ARG A 6 -21.17 -11.67 -13.92
C ARG A 6 -20.38 -12.90 -13.48
N TRP A 7 -19.10 -12.99 -13.87
CA TRP A 7 -18.23 -14.10 -13.48
C TRP A 7 -17.97 -14.12 -11.98
N ALA A 8 -17.66 -12.99 -11.36
CA ALA A 8 -17.41 -12.93 -9.92
C ALA A 8 -18.68 -13.33 -9.14
N THR A 9 -19.85 -12.81 -9.53
CA THR A 9 -21.12 -13.14 -8.89
C THR A 9 -21.51 -14.60 -9.07
N SER A 10 -21.28 -15.20 -10.25
CA SER A 10 -21.52 -16.64 -10.45
C SER A 10 -20.62 -17.52 -9.59
N HIS A 11 -19.55 -16.95 -9.02
CA HIS A 11 -18.62 -17.62 -8.12
C HIS A 11 -18.70 -17.09 -6.67
N GLY A 12 -19.84 -16.49 -6.29
CA GLY A 12 -20.15 -16.15 -4.89
C GLY A 12 -19.67 -14.78 -4.42
N ALA A 13 -19.08 -13.97 -5.30
CA ALA A 13 -18.93 -12.54 -5.00
C ALA A 13 -20.30 -11.85 -4.99
N ALA A 14 -20.45 -10.80 -4.20
CA ALA A 14 -21.64 -9.97 -4.20
C ALA A 14 -21.25 -8.51 -4.44
N LEU A 15 -22.05 -7.80 -5.21
CA LEU A 15 -22.00 -6.35 -5.34
C LEU A 15 -23.30 -5.80 -4.75
N HIS A 16 -23.22 -4.71 -4.00
CA HIS A 16 -24.38 -4.07 -3.42
C HIS A 16 -25.43 -3.77 -4.51
N PRO A 17 -26.75 -4.02 -4.30
CA PRO A 17 -27.78 -3.82 -5.32
C PRO A 17 -27.86 -2.39 -5.86
N SER A 18 -27.51 -1.41 -5.02
CA SER A 18 -27.45 0.01 -5.40
C SER A 18 -26.06 0.46 -5.88
N VAL A 19 -25.12 -0.45 -6.12
CA VAL A 19 -23.77 -0.11 -6.61
C VAL A 19 -23.56 -0.71 -7.98
N GLU A 20 -23.00 0.09 -8.88
CA GLU A 20 -22.57 -0.33 -10.21
C GLU A 20 -21.07 -0.05 -10.41
N VAL A 21 -20.46 -0.77 -11.34
CA VAL A 21 -19.11 -0.45 -11.82
C VAL A 21 -19.24 0.46 -13.03
N TYR A 22 -18.60 1.63 -12.99
CA TYR A 22 -18.57 2.60 -14.09
C TYR A 22 -17.15 3.05 -14.39
N ASP A 23 -16.95 3.66 -15.55
CA ASP A 23 -15.67 4.29 -15.92
C ASP A 23 -15.70 5.78 -15.54
N ASP A 24 -14.88 6.14 -14.56
CA ASP A 24 -14.70 7.52 -14.12
C ASP A 24 -13.62 8.22 -14.96
N PRO A 25 -13.85 9.44 -15.47
CA PRO A 25 -12.85 10.14 -16.28
C PRO A 25 -11.51 10.41 -15.58
N LYS A 26 -11.46 10.42 -14.25
CA LYS A 26 -10.27 10.70 -13.45
C LYS A 26 -9.66 9.43 -12.89
N THR A 27 -10.48 8.53 -12.37
CA THR A 27 -10.02 7.35 -11.62
C THR A 27 -10.20 6.02 -12.37
N GLY A 28 -10.76 6.05 -13.58
CA GLY A 28 -11.05 4.86 -14.39
C GLY A 28 -12.16 4.02 -13.77
N ASN A 29 -12.11 2.70 -13.97
CA ASN A 29 -13.08 1.77 -13.37
C ASN A 29 -13.22 2.00 -11.86
N SER A 30 -14.45 2.27 -11.44
CA SER A 30 -14.80 2.72 -10.08
C SER A 30 -16.14 2.13 -9.65
N PHE A 31 -16.39 2.08 -8.35
CA PHE A 31 -17.75 1.87 -7.83
C PHE A 31 -18.52 3.18 -7.79
N ARG A 32 -19.81 3.14 -8.14
CA ARG A 32 -20.73 4.28 -7.97
C ARG A 32 -22.05 3.79 -7.42
N ALA A 33 -22.61 4.58 -6.50
CA ALA A 33 -23.99 4.43 -6.11
C ALA A 33 -24.88 4.70 -7.34
N SER A 34 -25.68 3.73 -7.77
CA SER A 34 -26.49 3.81 -8.98
C SER A 34 -27.30 5.11 -9.00
N PRO A 35 -27.26 5.90 -10.09
CA PRO A 35 -28.04 7.13 -10.20
C PRO A 35 -29.56 6.93 -10.06
N ALA A 36 -30.06 5.72 -10.37
CA ALA A 36 -31.47 5.36 -10.25
C ALA A 36 -31.84 4.72 -8.90
N GLY A 37 -30.84 4.49 -8.03
CA GLY A 37 -31.02 3.81 -6.74
C GLY A 37 -31.20 4.76 -5.56
N PRO A 38 -31.35 4.22 -4.34
CA PRO A 38 -31.49 5.01 -3.10
C PRO A 38 -30.16 5.57 -2.55
N GLY A 39 -29.01 5.20 -3.13
CA GLY A 39 -27.69 5.46 -2.55
C GLY A 39 -27.14 4.25 -1.79
N VAL A 40 -26.11 4.48 -0.98
CA VAL A 40 -25.50 3.49 -0.07
C VAL A 40 -25.45 4.10 1.32
N SER A 41 -25.91 3.36 2.31
CA SER A 41 -25.98 3.76 3.72
C SER A 41 -24.71 3.36 4.48
N PRO A 42 -24.34 4.08 5.55
CA PRO A 42 -23.28 3.65 6.46
C PRO A 42 -23.49 2.22 6.99
N GLY A 43 -22.43 1.42 7.00
CA GLY A 43 -22.41 0.02 7.43
C GLY A 43 -22.74 -1.00 6.34
N GLU A 44 -23.26 -0.57 5.19
CA GLU A 44 -23.60 -1.47 4.08
C GLU A 44 -22.34 -2.03 3.41
N THR A 45 -22.42 -3.31 3.03
CA THR A 45 -21.40 -4.00 2.24
C THR A 45 -21.49 -3.54 0.80
N VAL A 46 -20.42 -2.92 0.30
CA VAL A 46 -20.28 -2.47 -1.10
C VAL A 46 -20.01 -3.65 -2.01
N VAL A 47 -19.06 -4.50 -1.64
CA VAL A 47 -18.62 -5.65 -2.44
C VAL A 47 -18.06 -6.75 -1.53
N THR A 48 -18.28 -8.01 -1.88
CA THR A 48 -17.61 -9.17 -1.27
C THR A 48 -16.79 -9.92 -2.32
N CYS A 49 -15.69 -10.54 -1.87
CA CYS A 49 -14.83 -11.38 -2.69
C CYS A 49 -14.47 -12.66 -1.91
N PRO A 50 -14.98 -13.83 -2.34
CA PRO A 50 -14.59 -15.12 -1.78
C PRO A 50 -13.09 -15.41 -1.95
N MET A 51 -12.48 -16.08 -0.97
CA MET A 51 -11.06 -16.45 -1.02
C MET A 51 -10.72 -17.32 -2.25
N ARG A 52 -11.67 -18.15 -2.71
CA ARG A 52 -11.52 -18.98 -3.92
C ARG A 52 -11.33 -18.18 -5.21
N LEU A 53 -11.74 -16.91 -5.24
CA LEU A 53 -11.54 -16.04 -6.40
C LEU A 53 -10.18 -15.36 -6.42
N THR A 54 -9.44 -15.40 -5.32
CA THR A 54 -8.15 -14.71 -5.22
C THR A 54 -7.12 -15.29 -6.19
N LEU A 55 -6.18 -14.44 -6.63
CA LEU A 55 -5.03 -14.84 -7.45
C LEU A 55 -3.75 -14.41 -6.73
N SER A 56 -2.91 -15.39 -6.37
CA SER A 56 -1.68 -15.19 -5.60
C SER A 56 -0.74 -16.39 -5.70
N TYR A 57 0.33 -16.34 -4.89
CA TYR A 57 1.20 -17.49 -4.61
C TYR A 57 0.44 -18.73 -4.15
N LEU A 58 -0.62 -18.58 -3.34
CA LEU A 58 -1.34 -19.72 -2.77
C LEU A 58 -2.01 -20.59 -3.83
N ASN A 59 -2.34 -20.02 -5.00
CA ASN A 59 -2.93 -20.74 -6.12
C ASN A 59 -1.88 -21.42 -7.02
N ALA A 60 -0.60 -21.12 -6.80
CA ALA A 60 0.50 -21.61 -7.64
C ALA A 60 1.17 -22.88 -7.09
N ILE A 61 0.93 -23.25 -5.83
CA ILE A 61 1.61 -24.36 -5.16
C ILE A 61 0.90 -25.71 -5.38
N THR A 62 1.62 -26.81 -5.19
CA THR A 62 1.12 -28.19 -5.41
C THR A 62 0.07 -28.65 -4.42
N THR A 63 0.00 -28.03 -3.24
CA THR A 63 -1.05 -28.28 -2.25
C THR A 63 -1.65 -26.94 -1.85
N PRO A 64 -2.59 -26.42 -2.64
CA PRO A 64 -3.16 -25.12 -2.35
C PRO A 64 -3.95 -25.12 -1.05
N SER A 65 -3.91 -23.99 -0.36
CA SER A 65 -4.51 -23.86 0.96
C SER A 65 -6.03 -24.01 0.87
N PRO A 66 -6.70 -24.71 1.82
CA PRO A 66 -8.15 -24.85 1.81
C PRO A 66 -8.86 -23.50 1.66
N GLY A 67 -9.82 -23.40 0.73
CA GLY A 67 -10.56 -22.16 0.42
C GLY A 67 -9.91 -21.25 -0.64
N PHE A 68 -8.67 -21.54 -1.08
CA PHE A 68 -7.97 -20.78 -2.13
C PHE A 68 -7.94 -21.50 -3.48
N HIS A 69 -8.73 -22.55 -3.61
CA HIS A 69 -8.89 -23.33 -4.84
C HIS A 69 -10.19 -22.98 -5.54
N TYR A 70 -10.16 -23.01 -6.86
CA TYR A 70 -11.37 -23.16 -7.65
C TYR A 70 -11.52 -24.65 -7.97
N ASP A 71 -12.52 -25.30 -7.37
CA ASP A 71 -12.94 -26.64 -7.78
C ASP A 71 -13.62 -26.51 -9.14
N ASN A 72 -13.10 -27.24 -10.12
CA ASN A 72 -13.70 -27.32 -11.44
C ASN A 72 -14.88 -28.30 -11.34
N ASP A 73 -15.95 -27.91 -10.64
CA ASP A 73 -17.17 -28.71 -10.39
C ASP A 73 -17.94 -29.10 -11.67
N ASN A 74 -17.39 -28.85 -12.86
CA ASN A 74 -17.96 -29.28 -14.14
C ASN A 74 -17.75 -30.77 -14.45
N ASN A 75 -17.38 -31.61 -13.48
CA ASN A 75 -17.47 -33.06 -13.63
C ASN A 75 -18.83 -33.59 -13.13
N ASP A 76 -19.91 -32.91 -13.49
CA ASP A 76 -21.28 -33.45 -13.54
C ASP A 76 -21.39 -34.45 -14.71
N ASN A 77 -20.48 -35.44 -14.78
CA ASN A 77 -20.77 -36.67 -15.51
C ASN A 77 -21.66 -37.52 -14.61
N ASN A 78 -22.95 -37.25 -14.76
CA ASN A 78 -24.05 -38.09 -14.35
C ASN A 78 -23.97 -39.46 -15.08
N ASP A 79 -23.06 -40.33 -14.66
CA ASP A 79 -23.06 -41.74 -15.07
C ASP A 79 -23.68 -42.59 -13.95
N ASN A 80 -25.02 -42.61 -13.97
CA ASN A 80 -25.77 -43.76 -13.52
C ASN A 80 -25.45 -44.94 -14.47
N ASN A 81 -24.44 -45.74 -14.17
CA ASN A 81 -24.42 -47.12 -14.65
C ASN A 81 -23.61 -48.07 -13.76
N THR A 82 -24.36 -49.06 -13.27
CA THR A 82 -24.07 -50.35 -12.63
C THR A 82 -22.70 -51.00 -12.82
N ASP A 83 -22.28 -51.67 -11.73
CA ASP A 83 -21.55 -52.94 -11.67
C ASP A 83 -20.25 -53.08 -12.48
N ASN A 84 -19.13 -52.83 -11.81
CA ASN A 84 -17.96 -53.72 -11.87
C ASN A 84 -17.03 -53.48 -10.68
N ALA A 85 -16.85 -54.54 -9.88
CA ALA A 85 -15.70 -54.69 -9.01
C ALA A 85 -14.47 -54.99 -9.89
N ASP A 86 -13.30 -54.49 -9.47
CA ASP A 86 -11.98 -54.62 -10.08
C ASP A 86 -11.62 -53.55 -11.14
N ALA A 87 -11.09 -52.42 -10.67
CA ALA A 87 -10.13 -51.60 -11.42
C ALA A 87 -9.29 -50.73 -10.46
N ASP A 88 -8.01 -50.62 -10.79
CA ASP A 88 -6.92 -49.97 -10.07
C ASP A 88 -7.25 -48.61 -9.42
N ASP A 89 -6.80 -48.50 -8.17
CA ASP A 89 -6.77 -47.33 -7.31
C ASP A 89 -5.75 -46.29 -7.82
N ASN A 90 -6.05 -45.65 -8.95
CA ASN A 90 -5.22 -44.57 -9.49
C ASN A 90 -6.05 -43.42 -10.07
N ASP A 91 -7.07 -42.97 -9.33
CA ASP A 91 -7.72 -41.68 -9.59
C ASP A 91 -7.02 -40.56 -8.80
N THR A 92 -5.85 -40.17 -9.28
CA THR A 92 -5.14 -38.97 -8.82
C THR A 92 -5.88 -37.73 -9.32
N THR A 93 -6.80 -37.19 -8.53
CA THR A 93 -7.25 -35.78 -8.60
C THR A 93 -6.16 -34.81 -8.13
N GLY A 94 -4.93 -35.04 -8.58
CA GLY A 94 -3.73 -34.34 -8.16
C GLY A 94 -3.65 -32.95 -8.78
N SER A 95 -3.90 -31.92 -7.98
CA SER A 95 -3.56 -30.53 -8.27
C SER A 95 -2.06 -30.41 -8.62
N SER A 96 -1.72 -30.55 -9.91
CA SER A 96 -0.36 -30.34 -10.37
C SER A 96 -0.12 -28.84 -10.53
N SER A 97 0.75 -28.28 -9.69
CA SER A 97 1.23 -26.90 -9.85
C SER A 97 1.71 -26.65 -11.29
N PRO A 98 1.48 -25.45 -11.87
CA PRO A 98 2.01 -25.11 -13.18
C PRO A 98 3.53 -24.87 -13.18
N PHE A 99 4.18 -24.91 -12.02
CA PHE A 99 5.61 -24.64 -11.86
C PHE A 99 6.38 -25.86 -11.33
N PRO A 100 7.63 -26.07 -11.77
CA PRO A 100 8.48 -27.11 -11.23
C PRO A 100 8.66 -26.98 -9.71
N PRO A 101 8.72 -28.08 -8.94
CA PRO A 101 8.96 -28.03 -7.49
C PRO A 101 10.24 -27.28 -7.10
N THR A 102 11.29 -27.35 -7.94
CA THR A 102 12.54 -26.62 -7.76
C THR A 102 12.36 -25.10 -7.84
N PHE A 103 11.47 -24.61 -8.72
CA PHE A 103 11.10 -23.21 -8.80
C PHE A 103 10.37 -22.76 -7.53
N LEU A 104 9.36 -23.52 -7.11
CA LEU A 104 8.58 -23.22 -5.90
C LEU A 104 9.44 -23.19 -4.63
N ALA A 105 10.46 -24.05 -4.54
CA ALA A 105 11.35 -24.12 -3.38
C ALA A 105 12.43 -23.03 -3.35
N SER A 106 12.78 -22.41 -4.49
CA SER A 106 13.93 -21.50 -4.61
C SER A 106 13.55 -20.03 -4.86
N VAL A 107 12.29 -19.76 -5.17
CA VAL A 107 11.80 -18.43 -5.54
C VAL A 107 10.89 -17.88 -4.42
N PRO A 108 11.05 -16.62 -4.00
CA PRO A 108 10.20 -16.03 -2.97
C PRO A 108 8.70 -16.00 -3.36
N PRO A 109 7.77 -16.16 -2.40
CA PRO A 109 6.33 -16.18 -2.65
C PRO A 109 5.79 -15.01 -3.48
N HIS A 110 6.20 -13.77 -3.20
CA HIS A 110 5.76 -12.61 -3.99
C HIS A 110 6.20 -12.66 -5.46
N VAL A 111 7.35 -13.30 -5.75
CA VAL A 111 7.84 -13.48 -7.12
C VAL A 111 7.07 -14.61 -7.80
N ILE A 112 6.79 -15.71 -7.09
CA ILE A 112 5.96 -16.80 -7.60
C ILE A 112 4.55 -16.28 -7.95
N GLY A 113 3.93 -15.47 -7.10
CA GLY A 113 2.62 -14.87 -7.39
C GLY A 113 2.60 -14.04 -8.68
N ARG A 114 3.67 -13.28 -8.95
CA ARG A 114 3.82 -12.54 -10.21
C ARG A 114 3.96 -13.49 -11.41
N PHE A 115 4.77 -14.54 -11.28
CA PHE A 115 4.88 -15.56 -12.34
C PHE A 115 3.56 -16.29 -12.57
N PHE A 116 2.78 -16.56 -11.52
CA PHE A 116 1.47 -17.17 -11.63
C PHE A 116 0.48 -16.28 -12.38
N LEU A 117 0.47 -14.97 -12.12
CA LEU A 117 -0.33 -14.03 -12.92
C LEU A 117 0.07 -14.06 -14.40
N ILE A 118 1.38 -14.09 -14.70
CA ILE A 118 1.86 -14.21 -16.09
C ILE A 118 1.39 -15.53 -16.72
N HIS A 119 1.50 -16.64 -15.99
CA HIS A 119 1.03 -17.95 -16.44
C HIS A 119 -0.46 -17.89 -16.81
N GLN A 120 -1.31 -17.38 -15.91
CA GLN A 120 -2.74 -17.24 -16.14
C GLN A 120 -3.07 -16.30 -17.30
N TYR A 121 -2.31 -15.21 -17.47
CA TYR A 121 -2.43 -14.34 -18.63
C TYR A 121 -2.10 -15.08 -19.95
N LEU A 122 -1.03 -15.88 -19.97
CA LEU A 122 -0.61 -16.63 -21.16
C LEU A 122 -1.60 -17.74 -21.57
N LEU A 123 -2.36 -18.30 -20.62
CA LEU A 123 -3.43 -19.25 -20.91
C LEU A 123 -4.61 -18.60 -21.66
N GLY A 124 -4.71 -17.27 -21.65
CA GLY A 124 -5.80 -16.54 -22.30
C GLY A 124 -7.17 -17.03 -21.80
N LYS A 125 -8.10 -17.32 -22.72
CA LYS A 125 -9.47 -17.76 -22.40
C LYS A 125 -9.56 -19.09 -21.64
N SER A 126 -8.49 -19.88 -21.62
CA SER A 126 -8.41 -21.12 -20.85
C SER A 126 -8.14 -20.87 -19.36
N SER A 127 -7.77 -19.66 -18.97
CA SER A 127 -7.63 -19.30 -17.55
C SER A 127 -8.99 -19.12 -16.90
N PHE A 128 -9.16 -19.71 -15.72
CA PHE A 128 -10.29 -19.42 -14.82
C PHE A 128 -10.45 -17.92 -14.54
N TRP A 129 -9.32 -17.22 -14.36
CA TRP A 129 -9.28 -15.79 -14.08
C TRP A 129 -9.32 -14.92 -15.34
N TYR A 130 -9.55 -15.48 -16.54
CA TYR A 130 -9.60 -14.69 -17.78
C TYR A 130 -10.55 -13.48 -17.71
N PRO A 131 -11.78 -13.58 -17.16
CA PRO A 131 -12.68 -12.43 -17.04
C PRO A 131 -12.12 -11.31 -16.15
N TYR A 132 -11.28 -11.65 -15.17
CA TYR A 132 -10.57 -10.68 -14.34
C TYR A 132 -9.34 -10.11 -15.04
N ILE A 133 -8.44 -10.97 -15.53
CA ILE A 133 -7.17 -10.56 -16.14
C ILE A 133 -7.38 -9.61 -17.32
N ARG A 134 -8.41 -9.84 -18.14
CA ARG A 134 -8.73 -8.95 -19.28
C ARG A 134 -9.29 -7.57 -18.88
N THR A 135 -9.62 -7.37 -17.60
CA THR A 135 -10.03 -6.05 -17.05
C THR A 135 -8.88 -5.29 -16.41
N LEU A 136 -7.75 -5.95 -16.16
CA LEU A 136 -6.53 -5.27 -15.75
C LEU A 136 -6.01 -4.37 -16.88
N PRO A 137 -5.20 -3.34 -16.57
CA PRO A 137 -4.39 -2.67 -17.57
C PRO A 137 -3.60 -3.69 -18.40
N GLN A 138 -3.72 -3.66 -19.72
CA GLN A 138 -3.12 -4.69 -20.58
C GLN A 138 -1.63 -4.40 -20.84
N PRO A 139 -0.76 -5.43 -20.89
CA PRO A 139 0.69 -5.25 -20.97
C PRO A 139 1.16 -4.52 -22.23
N GLU A 140 0.41 -4.58 -23.33
CA GLU A 140 0.71 -3.86 -24.59
C GLU A 140 0.53 -2.35 -24.46
N HIS A 141 -0.30 -1.89 -23.50
CA HIS A 141 -0.57 -0.48 -23.26
C HIS A 141 0.28 0.05 -22.11
N LEU A 142 1.60 0.14 -22.34
CA LEU A 142 2.62 0.46 -21.31
C LEU A 142 2.22 1.62 -20.36
N GLN A 143 1.70 2.72 -20.89
CA GLN A 143 1.33 3.92 -20.12
C GLN A 143 0.16 3.71 -19.14
N SER A 144 -0.62 2.64 -19.30
CA SER A 144 -1.76 2.33 -18.44
C SER A 144 -1.39 1.68 -17.10
N TRP A 145 -0.14 1.19 -16.96
CA TRP A 145 0.28 0.44 -15.77
C TRP A 145 1.68 0.76 -15.27
N ILE A 146 2.51 1.46 -16.04
CA ILE A 146 3.91 1.68 -15.68
C ILE A 146 4.05 2.54 -14.43
N LEU A 147 4.79 2.03 -13.44
CA LEU A 147 5.11 2.73 -12.19
C LEU A 147 6.51 3.35 -12.24
N PRO A 148 6.82 4.33 -11.37
CA PRO A 148 8.07 5.10 -11.44
C PRO A 148 9.37 4.28 -11.57
N PRO A 149 9.53 3.11 -10.88
CA PRO A 149 10.73 2.28 -11.05
C PRO A 149 11.00 1.79 -12.48
N LEU A 150 10.00 1.86 -13.35
CA LEU A 150 10.00 1.34 -14.71
C LEU A 150 9.84 2.43 -15.76
N TRP A 151 9.70 3.70 -15.37
CA TRP A 151 9.63 4.83 -16.29
C TRP A 151 10.87 4.96 -17.19
N PRO A 152 10.75 5.65 -18.34
CA PRO A 152 11.90 6.13 -19.11
C PRO A 152 12.88 6.90 -18.21
N SER A 153 14.18 6.82 -18.51
CA SER A 153 15.21 7.47 -17.68
C SER A 153 14.97 8.97 -17.54
N ASP A 154 14.66 9.65 -18.65
CA ASP A 154 14.41 11.10 -18.69
C ASP A 154 13.25 11.51 -17.75
N ASP A 155 12.21 10.67 -17.61
CA ASP A 155 11.10 10.93 -16.68
C ASP A 155 11.51 10.71 -15.20
N VAL A 156 12.42 9.76 -14.94
CA VAL A 156 12.94 9.47 -13.59
C VAL A 156 13.92 10.54 -13.13
N GLU A 157 14.71 11.11 -14.05
CA GLU A 157 15.65 12.20 -13.78
C GLU A 157 14.92 13.43 -13.20
N LEU A 158 13.66 13.65 -13.58
CA LEU A 158 12.80 14.69 -13.01
C LEU A 158 12.46 14.47 -11.53
N LEU A 159 12.87 13.36 -10.91
CA LEU A 159 12.68 13.09 -9.48
C LEU A 159 14.00 13.16 -8.69
N GLU A 160 15.13 13.49 -9.32
CA GLU A 160 16.43 13.59 -8.67
C GLU A 160 16.40 14.37 -7.35
N ASP A 161 17.24 13.98 -6.40
CA ASP A 161 17.30 14.57 -5.05
C ASP A 161 16.02 14.51 -4.18
N THR A 162 14.97 13.82 -4.64
CA THR A 162 13.84 13.44 -3.78
C THR A 162 14.09 12.08 -3.12
N ASN A 163 13.36 11.81 -2.02
CA ASN A 163 13.30 10.48 -1.40
C ASN A 163 12.76 9.40 -2.36
N VAL A 164 11.87 9.77 -3.28
CA VAL A 164 11.28 8.86 -4.28
C VAL A 164 12.34 8.34 -5.26
N HIS A 165 13.31 9.16 -5.65
CA HIS A 165 14.36 8.75 -6.60
C HIS A 165 15.24 7.61 -6.08
N VAL A 166 15.59 7.64 -4.78
CA VAL A 166 16.34 6.55 -4.15
C VAL A 166 15.53 5.24 -4.19
N ALA A 167 14.26 5.30 -3.79
CA ALA A 167 13.37 4.14 -3.78
C ALA A 167 13.14 3.55 -5.19
N ILE A 168 13.12 4.39 -6.23
CA ILE A 168 13.05 3.99 -7.64
C ILE A 168 14.27 3.14 -8.02
N ALA A 169 15.48 3.64 -7.73
CA ALA A 169 16.72 2.96 -8.10
C ALA A 169 16.85 1.59 -7.44
N GLU A 170 16.56 1.51 -6.14
CA GLU A 170 16.57 0.26 -5.37
C GLU A 170 15.55 -0.75 -5.90
N THR A 171 14.32 -0.29 -6.17
CA THR A 171 13.26 -1.16 -6.70
C THR A 171 13.61 -1.69 -8.09
N LYS A 172 14.13 -0.83 -8.98
CA LYS A 172 14.55 -1.23 -10.34
C LYS A 172 15.65 -2.29 -10.30
N ALA A 173 16.65 -2.12 -9.43
CA ALA A 173 17.71 -3.10 -9.23
C ALA A 173 17.16 -4.44 -8.69
N ARG A 174 16.27 -4.39 -7.69
CA ARG A 174 15.63 -5.57 -7.10
C ARG A 174 14.81 -6.33 -8.13
N LEU A 175 13.95 -5.67 -8.92
CA LEU A 175 13.13 -6.32 -9.95
C LEU A 175 13.98 -7.03 -11.01
N LYS A 176 15.08 -6.41 -11.44
CA LYS A 176 16.04 -7.01 -12.37
C LYS A 176 16.65 -8.29 -11.78
N ALA A 177 17.05 -8.26 -10.51
CA ALA A 177 17.64 -9.41 -9.82
C ALA A 177 16.63 -10.53 -9.53
N GLU A 178 15.39 -10.19 -9.14
CA GLU A 178 14.29 -11.13 -8.95
C GLU A 178 13.96 -11.87 -10.25
N PHE A 179 13.71 -11.15 -11.34
CA PHE A 179 13.38 -11.76 -12.64
C PHE A 179 14.50 -12.67 -13.15
N LYS A 180 15.76 -12.22 -13.07
CA LYS A 180 16.92 -13.02 -13.51
C LYS A 180 17.00 -14.35 -12.75
N ARG A 181 16.83 -14.32 -11.42
CA ARG A 181 16.86 -15.53 -10.58
C ARG A 181 15.69 -16.46 -10.88
N ALA A 182 14.47 -15.91 -10.94
CA ALA A 182 13.27 -16.69 -11.19
C ALA A 182 13.26 -17.36 -12.57
N ILE A 183 13.68 -16.66 -13.63
CA ILE A 183 13.80 -17.26 -14.97
C ILE A 183 14.87 -18.35 -15.02
N ALA A 184 15.97 -18.22 -14.27
CA ALA A 184 16.97 -19.27 -14.17
C ALA A 184 16.40 -20.51 -13.45
N ALA A 185 15.68 -20.29 -12.35
CA ALA A 185 15.05 -21.35 -11.55
C ALA A 185 13.90 -22.07 -12.28
N LEU A 186 13.19 -21.37 -13.19
CA LEU A 186 12.11 -21.95 -13.98
C LEU A 186 12.61 -23.05 -14.93
N GLY A 187 13.89 -22.97 -15.34
CA GLY A 187 14.50 -23.95 -16.25
C GLY A 187 13.93 -23.90 -17.67
N ASP A 188 14.48 -24.75 -18.54
CA ASP A 188 13.92 -25.05 -19.86
C ASP A 188 13.04 -26.29 -19.69
N ASP A 189 11.74 -26.09 -19.49
CA ASP A 189 10.80 -27.20 -19.40
C ASP A 189 10.01 -27.31 -20.72
N ASP A 190 10.30 -28.36 -21.48
CA ASP A 190 9.67 -28.67 -22.77
C ASP A 190 8.23 -29.22 -22.62
N GLY A 191 7.78 -29.50 -21.38
CA GLY A 191 6.44 -30.04 -21.07
C GLY A 191 5.46 -29.08 -20.39
N ALA A 192 5.86 -27.83 -20.09
CA ALA A 192 5.00 -26.89 -19.37
C ALA A 192 3.86 -26.34 -20.25
N ALA A 193 2.67 -26.13 -19.66
CA ALA A 193 1.51 -25.56 -20.36
C ALA A 193 1.76 -24.17 -20.97
N ALA A 194 2.75 -23.43 -20.46
CA ALA A 194 3.26 -22.20 -21.07
C ALA A 194 4.79 -22.28 -21.20
N PRO A 195 5.37 -22.13 -22.42
CA PRO A 195 6.82 -22.20 -22.61
C PRO A 195 7.56 -21.11 -21.83
N ARG A 196 8.76 -21.42 -21.32
CA ARG A 196 9.67 -20.46 -20.66
C ARG A 196 9.79 -19.13 -21.42
N ARG A 197 9.82 -19.19 -22.76
CA ARG A 197 9.93 -18.02 -23.65
C ARG A 197 8.77 -17.02 -23.50
N GLY A 198 7.60 -17.46 -23.04
CA GLY A 198 6.46 -16.61 -22.76
C GLY A 198 6.67 -15.70 -21.53
N TYR A 199 7.52 -16.08 -20.58
CA TYR A 199 7.79 -15.29 -19.38
C TYR A 199 8.80 -14.18 -19.67
N THR A 200 8.35 -13.12 -20.30
CA THR A 200 9.19 -11.98 -20.68
C THR A 200 9.41 -11.00 -19.52
N ARG A 201 10.47 -10.19 -19.61
CA ARG A 201 10.72 -9.11 -18.65
C ARG A 201 9.58 -8.07 -18.65
N LEU A 202 8.96 -7.83 -19.81
CA LEU A 202 7.80 -6.94 -19.93
C LEU A 202 6.63 -7.45 -19.09
N LEU A 203 6.29 -8.74 -19.21
CA LEU A 203 5.20 -9.34 -18.42
C LEU A 203 5.53 -9.41 -16.93
N TYR A 204 6.81 -9.58 -16.56
CA TYR A 204 7.21 -9.50 -15.15
C TYR A 204 7.05 -8.09 -14.56
N HIS A 205 7.44 -7.07 -15.31
CA HIS A 205 7.24 -5.67 -14.94
C HIS A 205 5.75 -5.32 -14.84
N TRP A 206 4.94 -5.77 -15.81
CA TRP A 206 3.50 -5.63 -15.79
C TRP A 206 2.88 -6.30 -14.54
N ALA A 207 3.23 -7.56 -14.27
CA ALA A 207 2.75 -8.28 -13.10
C ALA A 207 3.17 -7.59 -11.80
N TYR A 208 4.40 -7.08 -11.70
CA TYR A 208 4.83 -6.25 -10.57
C TYR A 208 3.90 -5.04 -10.37
N CYS A 209 3.63 -4.27 -11.42
CA CYS A 209 2.76 -3.10 -11.35
C CYS A 209 1.32 -3.45 -10.97
N VAL A 210 0.77 -4.55 -11.50
CA VAL A 210 -0.56 -5.05 -11.11
C VAL A 210 -0.59 -5.35 -9.62
N PHE A 211 0.35 -6.16 -9.11
CA PHE A 211 0.39 -6.46 -7.67
C PHE A 211 0.61 -5.21 -6.82
N ALA A 212 1.52 -4.31 -7.22
CA ALA A 212 1.79 -3.08 -6.46
C ALA A 212 0.55 -2.17 -6.34
N SER A 213 -0.25 -2.07 -7.41
CA SER A 213 -1.37 -1.14 -7.48
C SER A 213 -2.73 -1.73 -7.07
N ARG A 214 -2.88 -3.06 -7.03
CA ARG A 214 -4.20 -3.73 -6.88
C ARG A 214 -4.26 -4.82 -5.82
N SER A 215 -3.12 -5.22 -5.25
CA SER A 215 -3.13 -6.32 -4.28
C SER A 215 -3.47 -5.88 -2.87
N PHE A 216 -3.92 -6.85 -2.08
CA PHE A 216 -4.27 -6.71 -0.68
C PHE A 216 -3.29 -7.52 0.18
N ARG A 217 -2.99 -7.00 1.37
CA ARG A 217 -2.19 -7.71 2.37
C ARG A 217 -3.00 -8.87 2.95
N PRO A 218 -2.49 -10.10 2.96
CA PRO A 218 -3.21 -11.24 3.51
C PRO A 218 -3.62 -11.05 4.98
N SER A 219 -2.82 -10.35 5.79
CA SER A 219 -3.17 -10.01 7.17
C SER A 219 -4.46 -9.18 7.30
N LEU A 220 -4.88 -8.46 6.26
CA LEU A 220 -6.06 -7.60 6.28
C LEU A 220 -7.31 -8.28 5.71
N VAL A 221 -7.15 -9.23 4.79
CA VAL A 221 -8.27 -9.75 3.97
C VAL A 221 -8.52 -11.25 4.09
N VAL A 222 -7.58 -12.00 4.65
CA VAL A 222 -7.77 -13.44 4.92
C VAL A 222 -8.48 -13.59 6.27
N PRO A 223 -9.56 -14.37 6.38
CA PRO A 223 -10.19 -14.67 7.67
C PRO A 223 -9.24 -15.31 8.67
N ALA A 224 -9.38 -14.99 9.96
CA ALA A 224 -8.48 -15.50 11.00
C ALA A 224 -8.42 -17.04 11.03
N ALA A 225 -9.58 -17.70 10.83
CA ALA A 225 -9.69 -19.15 10.75
C ALA A 225 -8.86 -19.76 9.60
N ARG A 226 -8.70 -19.03 8.49
CA ARG A 226 -7.91 -19.46 7.31
C ARG A 226 -6.43 -19.14 7.45
N LYS A 227 -6.05 -18.06 8.16
CA LYS A 227 -4.65 -17.68 8.35
C LYS A 227 -3.82 -18.81 8.98
N ALA A 228 -4.40 -19.53 9.94
CA ALA A 228 -3.75 -20.65 10.62
C ALA A 228 -3.50 -21.86 9.71
N THR A 229 -4.21 -21.97 8.58
CA THR A 229 -4.13 -23.10 7.65
C THR A 229 -3.36 -22.78 6.37
N LEU A 230 -2.76 -21.58 6.27
CA LEU A 230 -2.00 -21.19 5.09
C LEU A 230 -0.72 -22.02 4.95
N ALA A 231 -0.52 -22.58 3.76
CA ALA A 231 0.69 -23.32 3.41
C ALA A 231 1.82 -22.34 3.03
N LEU A 232 2.55 -21.87 4.05
CA LEU A 232 3.67 -20.94 3.88
C LEU A 232 5.04 -21.66 3.98
N PRO A 233 6.03 -21.30 3.15
CA PRO A 233 7.39 -21.79 3.30
C PRO A 233 7.97 -21.43 4.68
N ALA A 234 8.94 -22.20 5.16
CA ALA A 234 9.62 -21.91 6.42
C ALA A 234 10.25 -20.50 6.39
N GLY A 235 9.98 -19.71 7.42
CA GLY A 235 10.46 -18.32 7.52
C GLY A 235 9.64 -17.29 6.74
N CYS A 236 8.60 -17.70 6.02
CA CYS A 236 7.68 -16.78 5.34
C CYS A 236 6.63 -16.24 6.31
N ALA A 237 6.54 -14.93 6.44
CA ALA A 237 5.45 -14.24 7.13
C ALA A 237 4.19 -14.20 6.25
N VAL A 238 3.03 -13.98 6.88
CA VAL A 238 1.73 -13.94 6.18
C VAL A 238 1.65 -12.80 5.15
N ASP A 239 2.42 -11.73 5.34
CA ASP A 239 2.45 -10.55 4.47
C ASP A 239 3.65 -10.53 3.49
N ASP A 240 4.42 -11.62 3.39
CA ASP A 240 5.52 -11.77 2.41
C ASP A 240 5.02 -12.03 0.97
N PHE A 241 3.70 -12.09 0.80
CA PHE A 241 3.03 -12.13 -0.49
C PHE A 241 1.75 -11.28 -0.42
N SER A 242 1.05 -11.17 -1.55
CA SER A 242 -0.18 -10.39 -1.63
C SER A 242 -1.22 -11.11 -2.49
N LEU A 243 -2.48 -10.73 -2.29
CA LEU A 243 -3.64 -11.31 -2.97
C LEU A 243 -4.20 -10.31 -3.96
N LEU A 244 -4.37 -10.71 -5.22
CA LEU A 244 -5.31 -10.02 -6.10
C LEU A 244 -6.72 -10.53 -5.78
N MET A 245 -7.65 -9.60 -5.63
CA MET A 245 -9.02 -9.88 -5.21
C MET A 245 -9.98 -9.35 -6.27
N PRO A 246 -10.37 -10.17 -7.27
CA PRO A 246 -11.21 -9.74 -8.36
C PRO A 246 -12.50 -9.07 -7.86
N LEU A 247 -12.92 -8.02 -8.58
CA LEU A 247 -14.04 -7.13 -8.25
C LEU A 247 -13.78 -6.24 -7.03
N LEU A 248 -13.18 -6.76 -5.94
CA LEU A 248 -12.84 -5.97 -4.74
C LEU A 248 -11.85 -4.83 -5.06
N ASP A 249 -10.89 -5.08 -5.95
CA ASP A 249 -9.83 -4.16 -6.37
C ASP A 249 -10.29 -3.03 -7.32
N VAL A 250 -11.60 -2.93 -7.60
CA VAL A 250 -12.20 -1.85 -8.41
C VAL A 250 -12.40 -0.57 -7.60
N GLY A 251 -12.53 -0.66 -6.27
CA GLY A 251 -12.77 0.51 -5.43
C GLY A 251 -11.55 1.42 -5.34
N ASN A 252 -11.68 2.66 -5.82
CA ASN A 252 -10.59 3.65 -5.81
C ASN A 252 -10.34 4.26 -4.43
N HIS A 253 -9.16 4.85 -4.25
CA HIS A 253 -8.74 5.41 -2.97
C HIS A 253 -9.28 6.82 -2.70
N ALA A 254 -9.84 7.02 -1.51
CA ALA A 254 -9.86 8.32 -0.85
C ALA A 254 -9.27 8.22 0.56
N PRO A 255 -8.31 9.08 0.96
CA PRO A 255 -7.67 9.01 2.28
C PRO A 255 -8.65 9.14 3.45
N THR A 256 -9.73 9.89 3.24
CA THR A 256 -10.75 10.20 4.24
C THR A 256 -11.96 9.28 4.18
N ALA A 257 -12.05 8.36 3.20
CA ALA A 257 -13.15 7.42 3.16
C ALA A 257 -13.10 6.49 4.37
N ALA A 258 -14.18 6.47 5.14
CA ALA A 258 -14.35 5.58 6.26
C ALA A 258 -14.85 4.23 5.74
N VAL A 259 -13.99 3.22 5.79
CA VAL A 259 -14.30 1.87 5.30
C VAL A 259 -13.86 0.81 6.31
N ALA A 260 -14.47 -0.36 6.24
CA ALA A 260 -14.03 -1.55 6.95
C ALA A 260 -13.83 -2.70 5.96
N TRP A 261 -12.72 -3.43 6.11
CA TRP A 261 -12.54 -4.73 5.50
C TRP A 261 -12.94 -5.79 6.52
N ASP A 262 -14.05 -6.45 6.24
CA ASP A 262 -14.66 -7.43 7.13
C ASP A 262 -14.44 -8.83 6.56
N THR A 263 -13.80 -9.70 7.34
CA THR A 263 -13.54 -11.09 6.97
C THR A 263 -14.52 -12.07 7.59
N ASP A 264 -15.46 -11.57 8.39
CA ASP A 264 -16.37 -12.37 9.24
C ASP A 264 -17.86 -12.08 8.93
N ALA A 265 -18.16 -11.34 7.86
CA ALA A 265 -19.51 -10.90 7.49
C ALA A 265 -20.48 -12.07 7.14
N ASP A 266 -21.77 -11.87 7.47
CA ASP A 266 -22.95 -12.74 7.29
C ASP A 266 -23.03 -13.54 5.97
N GLY A 267 -22.26 -14.64 5.84
CA GLY A 267 -22.32 -15.49 4.65
C GLY A 267 -21.28 -16.61 4.47
N GLY A 268 -20.31 -16.77 5.38
CA GLY A 268 -19.43 -17.93 5.44
C GLY A 268 -17.96 -17.58 5.69
N ASP A 269 -17.25 -18.45 6.41
CA ASP A 269 -15.86 -18.32 6.93
C ASP A 269 -14.74 -18.09 5.87
N ASP A 270 -15.06 -17.63 4.65
CA ASP A 270 -14.19 -17.71 3.48
C ASP A 270 -14.31 -16.55 2.48
N ALA A 271 -14.70 -15.35 2.91
CA ALA A 271 -14.77 -14.17 2.06
C ALA A 271 -14.27 -12.89 2.75
N CYS A 272 -13.88 -11.89 1.96
CA CYS A 272 -13.62 -10.53 2.43
C CYS A 272 -14.69 -9.60 1.88
N ALA A 273 -15.21 -8.70 2.72
CA ALA A 273 -16.18 -7.69 2.38
C ALA A 273 -15.58 -6.29 2.54
N LEU A 274 -15.80 -5.41 1.57
CA LEU A 274 -15.61 -3.97 1.72
C LEU A 274 -16.93 -3.35 2.17
N ARG A 275 -16.95 -2.80 3.38
CA ARG A 275 -18.08 -2.01 3.91
C ARG A 275 -17.73 -0.53 3.89
N THR A 276 -18.70 0.31 3.51
CA THR A 276 -18.59 1.74 3.71
C THR A 276 -19.15 2.12 5.07
N LEU A 277 -18.53 3.08 5.75
CA LEU A 277 -19.06 3.74 6.94
C LEU A 277 -19.54 5.17 6.62
N ASP A 278 -19.31 5.62 5.40
CA ASP A 278 -19.83 6.88 4.86
C ASP A 278 -21.12 6.67 4.05
N PRO A 279 -22.05 7.64 4.05
CA PRO A 279 -23.18 7.64 3.14
C PRO A 279 -22.77 8.08 1.73
N TYR A 280 -23.30 7.42 0.70
CA TYR A 280 -23.12 7.83 -0.69
C TYR A 280 -24.47 8.10 -1.36
N ALA A 281 -24.64 9.33 -1.84
CA ALA A 281 -25.82 9.72 -2.60
C ALA A 281 -25.82 9.08 -4.01
N PRO A 282 -26.99 8.88 -4.64
CA PRO A 282 -27.09 8.40 -6.02
C PRO A 282 -26.18 9.18 -6.97
N GLY A 283 -25.44 8.46 -7.81
CA GLY A 283 -24.46 9.02 -8.75
C GLY A 283 -23.07 9.30 -8.15
N SER A 284 -22.88 9.19 -6.83
CA SER A 284 -21.58 9.42 -6.19
C SER A 284 -20.65 8.22 -6.33
N GLN A 285 -19.37 8.46 -6.55
CA GLN A 285 -18.34 7.43 -6.47
C GLN A 285 -18.26 6.90 -5.04
N VAL A 286 -18.20 5.57 -4.90
CA VAL A 286 -18.03 4.86 -3.62
C VAL A 286 -16.57 4.48 -3.52
N PHE A 287 -15.88 4.98 -2.49
CA PHE A 287 -14.43 4.83 -2.35
C PHE A 287 -14.05 3.68 -1.42
N ASN A 288 -12.88 3.10 -1.69
CA ASN A 288 -12.09 2.32 -0.74
C ASN A 288 -11.04 3.23 -0.07
N ASN A 289 -10.34 2.72 0.94
CA ASN A 289 -9.21 3.38 1.57
C ASN A 289 -7.98 2.46 1.57
N TYR A 290 -6.99 2.74 0.73
CA TYR A 290 -5.77 1.93 0.64
C TYR A 290 -4.86 2.05 1.87
N GLY A 291 -5.19 2.96 2.80
CA GLY A 291 -4.47 3.25 4.02
C GLY A 291 -4.39 4.75 4.22
N THR A 292 -4.95 5.24 5.33
CA THR A 292 -5.02 6.67 5.66
C THR A 292 -3.64 7.34 5.74
N SER A 293 -2.60 6.59 6.08
CA SER A 293 -1.22 7.09 6.21
C SER A 293 -0.41 7.09 4.92
N LYS A 294 -0.98 6.69 3.77
CA LYS A 294 -0.26 6.67 2.49
C LYS A 294 -0.07 8.07 1.93
N THR A 295 1.17 8.50 1.88
CA THR A 295 1.58 9.82 1.35
C THR A 295 1.63 9.86 -0.19
N ASN A 296 1.71 11.05 -0.80
CA ASN A 296 1.87 11.18 -2.25
C ASN A 296 3.13 10.47 -2.81
N ALA A 297 4.21 10.38 -2.02
CA ALA A 297 5.39 9.60 -2.38
C ALA A 297 5.05 8.11 -2.55
N GLU A 298 4.33 7.54 -1.59
CA GLU A 298 3.93 6.12 -1.60
C GLU A 298 2.84 5.83 -2.63
N LEU A 299 1.89 6.75 -2.81
CA LEU A 299 0.85 6.63 -3.83
C LEU A 299 1.46 6.69 -5.24
N MET A 300 2.43 7.57 -5.48
CA MET A 300 3.14 7.63 -6.74
C MET A 300 3.89 6.32 -7.02
N LEU A 301 4.68 5.85 -6.05
CA LEU A 301 5.53 4.66 -6.20
C LEU A 301 4.73 3.37 -6.40
N ALA A 302 3.61 3.20 -5.70
CA ALA A 302 2.85 1.94 -5.69
C ALA A 302 1.61 1.97 -6.60
N TYR A 303 1.02 3.14 -6.86
CA TYR A 303 -0.26 3.26 -7.58
C TYR A 303 -0.20 4.21 -8.79
N GLY A 304 0.88 4.99 -8.94
CA GLY A 304 1.08 5.86 -10.10
C GLY A 304 0.17 7.10 -10.11
N PHE A 305 -0.23 7.61 -8.95
CA PHE A 305 -0.95 8.88 -8.85
C PHE A 305 -0.56 9.66 -7.59
N CYS A 306 -0.82 10.97 -7.60
CA CYS A 306 -0.76 11.84 -6.42
C CYS A 306 -2.13 12.49 -6.21
N ILE A 307 -2.43 12.82 -4.95
CA ILE A 307 -3.65 13.54 -4.57
C ILE A 307 -3.31 15.04 -4.54
N PRO A 308 -4.01 15.87 -5.32
CA PRO A 308 -3.77 17.30 -5.32
C PRO A 308 -4.22 17.95 -4.01
N GLU A 309 -3.56 19.04 -3.65
CA GLU A 309 -3.98 19.88 -2.53
C GLU A 309 -5.36 20.52 -2.80
N SER A 310 -6.20 20.54 -1.77
CA SER A 310 -7.47 21.24 -1.71
C SER A 310 -7.66 21.88 -0.32
N PRO A 311 -8.64 22.78 -0.13
CA PRO A 311 -8.90 23.34 1.20
C PRO A 311 -9.17 22.27 2.26
N GLY A 312 -9.91 21.20 1.91
CA GLY A 312 -10.30 20.14 2.85
C GLY A 312 -9.31 18.98 3.01
N LEU A 313 -8.34 18.83 2.10
CA LEU A 313 -7.39 17.71 2.10
C LEU A 313 -6.10 18.11 1.40
N HIS A 314 -4.96 17.75 1.98
CA HIS A 314 -3.69 17.66 1.27
C HIS A 314 -3.07 16.29 1.54
N ASN A 315 -2.17 15.84 0.66
CA ASN A 315 -1.42 14.61 0.88
C ASN A 315 0.08 14.82 0.64
N ASP A 316 0.53 16.04 0.93
CA ASP A 316 1.84 16.56 0.61
C ASP A 316 2.74 16.46 1.85
N TYR A 317 3.68 15.53 1.79
CA TYR A 317 4.60 15.21 2.86
C TYR A 317 6.01 15.00 2.32
N VAL A 318 7.00 15.46 3.08
CA VAL A 318 8.40 15.09 2.89
C VAL A 318 8.78 14.03 3.92
N HIS A 319 9.41 12.96 3.45
CA HIS A 319 9.88 11.86 4.28
C HIS A 319 11.30 12.14 4.74
N VAL A 320 11.54 12.04 6.05
CA VAL A 320 12.87 12.19 6.64
C VAL A 320 13.28 10.86 7.28
N GLN A 321 14.34 10.26 6.73
CA GLN A 321 14.82 8.96 7.20
C GLN A 321 15.32 9.02 8.66
N LYS A 322 14.92 8.04 9.45
CA LYS A 322 15.47 7.79 10.79
C LYS A 322 16.93 7.31 10.68
N ARG A 323 17.87 8.03 11.30
CA ARG A 323 19.29 7.61 11.35
C ARG A 323 19.41 6.22 12.00
N GLY A 324 20.09 5.29 11.32
CA GLY A 324 20.32 3.92 11.79
C GLY A 324 19.27 2.88 11.38
N ALA A 325 18.22 3.26 10.65
CA ALA A 325 17.20 2.32 10.17
C ALA A 325 17.66 1.39 9.03
N ALA A 326 18.80 1.69 8.40
CA ALA A 326 19.32 0.94 7.24
C ALA A 326 19.90 -0.47 7.56
N ALA A 327 19.75 -0.96 8.80
CA ALA A 327 20.44 -2.19 9.26
C ALA A 327 19.53 -3.41 9.53
N ALA A 328 18.20 -3.29 9.44
CA ALA A 328 17.29 -4.42 9.60
C ALA A 328 16.60 -4.73 8.26
N ALA A 329 16.92 -5.87 7.67
CA ALA A 329 16.45 -6.28 6.33
C ALA A 329 14.93 -6.40 6.16
N ASP A 330 14.16 -6.35 7.26
CA ASP A 330 12.70 -6.57 7.28
C ASP A 330 11.89 -5.43 7.94
N ALA A 331 12.52 -4.36 8.41
CA ALA A 331 11.79 -3.19 8.90
C ALA A 331 11.71 -2.17 7.76
N LYS A 332 10.51 -1.91 7.22
CA LYS A 332 10.27 -0.74 6.36
C LYS A 332 10.89 0.46 7.07
N ALA A 333 11.87 1.12 6.46
CA ALA A 333 12.49 2.30 7.04
C ALA A 333 11.36 3.23 7.48
N MET A 334 11.24 3.43 8.79
CA MET A 334 10.21 4.30 9.35
C MET A 334 10.70 5.72 9.13
N ASP A 335 10.27 6.30 8.03
CA ASP A 335 10.51 7.70 7.73
C ASP A 335 9.56 8.56 8.57
N TYR A 336 10.08 9.67 9.09
CA TYR A 336 9.25 10.69 9.71
C TYR A 336 8.55 11.53 8.64
N LEU A 337 7.34 11.98 8.95
CA LEU A 337 6.60 12.88 8.07
C LEU A 337 6.80 14.34 8.48
N ILE A 338 7.17 15.16 7.51
CA ILE A 338 7.04 16.62 7.53
C ILE A 338 5.85 16.99 6.65
N SER A 339 4.92 17.76 7.18
CA SER A 339 3.59 18.00 6.60
C SER A 339 3.44 19.43 6.09
N LEU A 340 2.75 19.59 4.95
CA LEU A 340 2.47 20.90 4.35
C LEU A 340 1.74 21.85 5.32
N ARG A 341 0.72 21.33 6.00
CA ARG A 341 -0.06 22.03 7.03
C ARG A 341 0.26 21.45 8.40
N PRO A 342 -0.04 22.14 9.51
CA PRO A 342 0.18 21.60 10.84
C PRO A 342 -0.37 20.18 10.95
N VAL A 343 0.35 19.30 11.66
CA VAL A 343 -0.06 17.90 11.85
C VAL A 343 -1.41 17.84 12.53
N ALA A 344 -1.76 18.79 13.40
CA ALA A 344 -3.08 18.82 14.03
C ALA A 344 -4.22 19.24 13.09
N ASP A 345 -3.92 19.81 11.93
CA ASP A 345 -4.93 20.27 10.95
C ASP A 345 -5.76 19.09 10.43
N PRO A 346 -7.10 19.18 10.39
CA PRO A 346 -7.96 18.10 9.91
C PRO A 346 -7.60 17.55 8.52
N SER A 347 -7.06 18.41 7.64
CA SER A 347 -6.66 18.05 6.29
C SER A 347 -5.34 17.26 6.21
N SER A 348 -4.53 17.22 7.29
CA SER A 348 -3.28 16.45 7.40
C SER A 348 -3.54 14.98 7.76
N ALA A 349 -4.45 14.31 7.05
CA ALA A 349 -5.00 13.00 7.42
C ALA A 349 -3.92 11.93 7.70
N ALA A 350 -2.91 11.83 6.84
CA ALA A 350 -1.85 10.82 6.98
C ALA A 350 -0.99 11.04 8.22
N ALA A 351 -0.49 12.26 8.42
CA ALA A 351 0.32 12.57 9.60
C ALA A 351 -0.51 12.49 10.90
N ARG A 352 -1.80 12.86 10.88
CA ARG A 352 -2.71 12.72 12.03
C ARG A 352 -2.91 11.27 12.46
N ALA A 353 -2.99 10.35 11.51
CA ALA A 353 -3.24 8.94 11.76
C ALA A 353 -2.10 8.24 12.49
N VAL A 354 -0.90 8.81 12.49
CA VAL A 354 0.33 8.22 13.07
C VAL A 354 0.92 9.05 14.21
N ARG A 355 0.15 9.97 14.80
CA ARG A 355 0.57 10.75 15.98
C ARG A 355 0.59 9.90 17.24
N MET A 356 1.60 10.12 18.08
CA MET A 356 1.66 9.57 19.43
C MET A 356 0.68 10.28 20.39
N LEU A 357 0.43 11.58 20.20
CA LEU A 357 -0.36 12.43 21.10
C LEU A 357 -1.53 13.13 20.36
N PRO A 358 -2.64 12.41 20.09
CA PRO A 358 -3.76 12.97 19.35
C PRO A 358 -4.59 13.99 20.15
N ASP A 359 -4.49 13.99 21.48
CA ASP A 359 -5.23 14.82 22.43
C ASP A 359 -4.61 16.21 22.67
N VAL A 360 -3.37 16.43 22.21
CA VAL A 360 -2.70 17.73 22.34
C VAL A 360 -3.34 18.72 21.37
N ASP A 361 -3.84 19.83 21.91
CA ASP A 361 -4.33 20.97 21.13
C ASP A 361 -3.19 21.53 20.25
N GLY A 362 -3.40 21.48 18.94
CA GLY A 362 -2.43 21.96 17.95
C GLY A 362 -2.04 23.43 18.10
N SER A 363 -2.93 24.26 18.67
CA SER A 363 -2.63 25.68 18.93
C SER A 363 -1.55 25.86 20.01
N ARG A 364 -1.45 24.89 20.94
CA ARG A 364 -0.47 24.86 22.02
C ARG A 364 0.87 24.25 21.63
N VAL A 365 0.95 23.58 20.48
CA VAL A 365 2.20 23.02 19.97
C VAL A 365 3.11 24.17 19.54
N LEU A 366 4.37 24.15 20.00
CA LEU A 366 5.39 25.13 19.64
C LEU A 366 5.52 25.20 18.12
N PRO A 367 5.61 26.42 17.54
CA PRO A 367 5.65 26.60 16.09
C PRO A 367 6.63 25.68 15.34
N PRO A 368 7.88 25.44 15.81
CA PRO A 368 8.82 24.57 15.11
C PRO A 368 8.43 23.09 15.05
N PHE A 369 7.46 22.64 15.85
CA PHE A 369 7.00 21.25 15.89
C PHE A 369 5.63 21.06 15.23
N ARG A 370 4.94 22.14 14.82
CA ARG A 370 3.58 22.05 14.30
C ARG A 370 3.47 21.20 13.03
N HIS A 371 4.50 21.21 12.20
CA HIS A 371 4.52 20.53 10.90
C HIS A 371 5.24 19.18 10.91
N VAL A 372 5.79 18.76 12.06
CA VAL A 372 6.64 17.58 12.17
C VAL A 372 5.93 16.51 13.00
N GLN A 373 6.07 15.25 12.61
CA GLN A 373 5.54 14.13 13.40
C GLN A 373 6.15 14.13 14.82
N ASP A 374 5.30 13.98 15.84
CA ASP A 374 5.70 14.00 17.24
C ASP A 374 6.71 12.91 17.62
N THR A 375 6.63 11.73 16.98
CA THR A 375 7.63 10.66 17.11
C THR A 375 9.04 11.13 16.71
N MET A 376 9.18 12.00 15.70
CA MET A 376 10.48 12.56 15.30
C MET A 376 11.04 13.44 16.40
N VAL A 377 10.20 14.31 16.97
CA VAL A 377 10.59 15.19 18.08
C VAL A 377 11.05 14.35 19.27
N TRP A 378 10.31 13.29 19.60
CA TRP A 378 10.66 12.41 20.71
C TRP A 378 11.96 11.65 20.47
N ASP A 379 12.13 11.04 19.29
CA ASP A 379 13.35 10.30 18.94
C ASP A 379 14.59 11.20 18.96
N LEU A 380 14.47 12.46 18.53
CA LEU A 380 15.56 13.44 18.64
C LEU A 380 15.89 13.76 20.09
N VAL A 381 14.90 13.89 20.97
CA VAL A 381 15.12 14.07 22.42
C VAL A 381 15.81 12.85 23.02
N LEU A 382 15.36 11.63 22.66
CA LEU A 382 15.97 10.38 23.11
C LEU A 382 17.43 10.26 22.65
N ALA A 383 17.74 10.68 21.43
CA ALA A 383 19.11 10.65 20.90
C ALA A 383 20.07 11.60 21.63
N GLN A 384 19.54 12.61 22.33
CA GLN A 384 20.33 13.63 23.04
C GLN A 384 20.46 13.37 24.54
N THR A 385 19.74 12.39 25.09
CA THR A 385 19.60 12.22 26.54
C THR A 385 19.61 10.75 26.97
N THR A 386 20.12 10.49 28.17
CA THR A 386 19.90 9.21 28.88
C THR A 386 18.58 9.25 29.65
N ALA A 387 18.09 8.08 30.09
CA ALA A 387 16.88 8.00 30.92
C ALA A 387 17.01 8.84 32.20
N ASP A 388 18.10 8.68 32.94
CA ASP A 388 18.38 9.41 34.19
C ASP A 388 18.43 10.93 33.98
N GLN A 389 19.05 11.38 32.89
CA GLN A 389 19.08 12.81 32.54
C GLN A 389 17.68 13.35 32.24
N ARG A 390 16.85 12.61 31.49
CA ARG A 390 15.46 13.02 31.21
C ARG A 390 14.63 13.08 32.47
N GLU A 391 14.78 12.12 33.36
CA GLU A 391 14.05 12.10 34.63
C GLU A 391 14.41 13.30 35.52
N ALA A 392 15.70 13.64 35.58
CA ALA A 392 16.18 14.79 36.34
C ALA A 392 15.79 16.15 35.71
N MET A 393 15.89 16.28 34.38
CA MET A 393 15.67 17.56 33.68
C MET A 393 14.20 17.83 33.33
N LEU A 394 13.40 16.78 33.15
CA LEU A 394 11.99 16.86 32.74
C LEU A 394 11.13 15.94 33.62
N PRO A 395 10.96 16.27 34.91
CA PRO A 395 10.18 15.47 35.83
C PRO A 395 8.68 15.50 35.47
N VAL A 396 8.01 14.38 35.70
CA VAL A 396 6.56 14.19 35.56
C VAL A 396 5.98 13.81 36.93
N ALA A 397 4.72 14.16 37.18
CA ALA A 397 4.05 13.85 38.45
C ALA A 397 3.97 12.32 38.69
N GLU A 398 4.04 11.90 39.96
CA GLU A 398 4.06 10.47 40.38
C GLU A 398 2.87 9.66 39.82
N VAL A 399 1.73 10.28 39.60
CA VAL A 399 0.51 9.64 39.05
C VAL A 399 0.72 9.16 37.60
N ALA A 400 1.69 9.71 36.87
CA ALA A 400 2.07 9.33 35.51
C ALA A 400 3.38 8.52 35.43
N ALA A 401 3.98 8.16 36.57
CA ALA A 401 5.41 7.84 36.67
C ALA A 401 5.82 6.38 36.35
N ALA A 402 5.11 5.68 35.47
CA ALA A 402 5.54 4.33 35.05
C ALA A 402 5.65 4.20 33.52
N GLY A 403 6.87 3.92 33.06
CA GLY A 403 7.16 3.49 31.68
C GLY A 403 6.68 4.46 30.59
N ALA A 404 5.98 3.92 29.59
CA ALA A 404 5.56 4.65 28.39
C ALA A 404 4.65 5.86 28.65
N ALA A 405 3.85 5.84 29.73
CA ALA A 405 2.96 6.96 30.08
C ALA A 405 3.76 8.21 30.50
N ALA A 406 4.87 8.01 31.22
CA ALA A 406 5.77 9.09 31.62
C ALA A 406 6.43 9.74 30.40
N ASP A 407 6.82 8.93 29.41
CA ASP A 407 7.45 9.43 28.18
C ASP A 407 6.46 10.20 27.29
N LEU A 408 5.21 9.75 27.19
CA LEU A 408 4.15 10.51 26.51
C LEU A 408 3.90 11.86 27.19
N GLU A 409 3.93 11.92 28.52
CA GLU A 409 3.78 13.18 29.24
C GLU A 409 4.98 14.12 29.07
N ARG A 410 6.21 13.56 29.06
CA ARG A 410 7.41 14.33 28.72
C ARG A 410 7.34 14.87 27.29
N LEU A 411 6.91 14.05 26.33
CA LEU A 411 6.70 14.50 24.95
C LEU A 411 5.69 15.64 24.88
N ARG A 412 4.56 15.56 25.59
CA ARG A 412 3.57 16.65 25.67
C ARG A 412 4.17 17.95 26.19
N LYS A 413 4.99 17.88 27.25
CA LYS A 413 5.72 19.03 27.77
C LYS A 413 6.68 19.62 26.75
N VAL A 414 7.44 18.78 26.04
CA VAL A 414 8.35 19.21 24.96
C VAL A 414 7.57 19.89 23.84
N LEU A 415 6.49 19.28 23.35
CA LEU A 415 5.68 19.80 22.25
C LEU A 415 5.06 21.16 22.60
N THR A 416 4.63 21.35 23.84
CA THR A 416 3.96 22.58 24.29
C THR A 416 4.92 23.63 24.89
N GLY A 417 6.20 23.30 25.00
CA GLY A 417 7.22 24.18 25.60
C GLY A 417 7.12 24.33 27.12
N ASP A 418 6.28 23.54 27.79
CA ASP A 418 6.17 23.48 29.26
C ASP A 418 7.33 22.66 29.85
N VAL A 419 8.55 23.15 29.63
CA VAL A 419 9.79 22.49 30.04
C VAL A 419 10.55 23.33 31.06
N PRO A 420 11.19 22.71 32.08
CA PRO A 420 12.05 23.43 33.00
C PRO A 420 13.25 24.09 32.30
N ALA A 421 13.84 25.11 32.94
CA ALA A 421 15.02 25.81 32.42
C ALA A 421 16.19 24.86 32.11
N ALA A 422 16.36 23.80 32.93
CA ALA A 422 17.39 22.78 32.73
C ALA A 422 17.24 21.99 31.42
N PHE A 423 16.04 21.90 30.85
CA PHE A 423 15.76 21.18 29.60
C PHE A 423 15.80 22.08 28.35
N ARG A 424 15.74 23.41 28.51
CA ARG A 424 15.77 24.37 27.39
C ARG A 424 16.92 24.13 26.39
N PRO A 425 18.16 23.79 26.80
CA PRO A 425 19.23 23.50 25.85
C PRO A 425 18.95 22.30 24.94
N VAL A 426 18.27 21.27 25.45
CA VAL A 426 17.86 20.09 24.66
C VAL A 426 16.73 20.46 23.71
N LEU A 427 15.77 21.25 24.18
CA LEU A 427 14.68 21.76 23.35
C LEU A 427 15.23 22.57 22.15
N PHE A 428 16.08 23.56 22.40
CA PHE A 428 16.64 24.40 21.34
C PHE A 428 17.52 23.61 20.36
N ARG A 429 18.32 22.65 20.86
CA ARG A 429 19.09 21.76 19.98
C ARG A 429 18.18 20.88 19.12
N THR A 430 17.08 20.40 19.66
CA THR A 430 16.08 19.63 18.91
C THR A 430 15.48 20.46 17.78
N VAL A 431 15.08 21.71 18.06
CA VAL A 431 14.59 22.65 17.05
C VAL A 431 15.64 22.90 15.97
N ALA A 432 16.88 23.18 16.36
CA ALA A 432 17.97 23.44 15.43
C ALA A 432 18.26 22.24 14.50
N ILE A 433 18.21 21.01 15.01
CA ILE A 433 18.40 19.79 14.19
C ILE A 433 17.28 19.67 13.14
N ILE A 434 16.03 19.95 13.51
CA ILE A 434 14.91 19.90 12.57
C ILE A 434 15.08 20.99 11.51
N GLN A 435 15.37 22.22 11.92
CA GLN A 435 15.56 23.36 11.01
C GLN A 435 16.69 23.11 10.00
N ASP A 436 17.87 22.70 10.48
CA ASP A 436 19.02 22.35 9.64
C ASP A 436 18.68 21.22 8.67
N LYS A 437 17.92 20.22 9.13
CA LYS A 437 17.49 19.13 8.25
C LYS A 437 16.54 19.59 7.15
N VAL A 438 15.58 20.46 7.46
CA VAL A 438 14.64 21.01 6.48
C VAL A 438 15.37 21.87 5.45
N LEU A 439 16.32 22.71 5.89
CA LEU A 439 17.17 23.51 5.00
C LEU A 439 17.97 22.63 4.05
N GLN A 440 18.62 21.57 4.57
CA GLN A 440 19.38 20.64 3.73
C GLN A 440 18.52 19.95 2.67
N GLU A 441 17.30 19.53 3.00
CA GLU A 441 16.41 18.92 2.00
C GLU A 441 15.93 19.94 0.95
N LEU A 442 15.75 21.21 1.33
CA LEU A 442 15.39 22.27 0.39
C LEU A 442 16.55 22.58 -0.56
N GLU A 443 17.76 22.75 -0.02
CA GLU A 443 18.99 22.96 -0.81
C GLU A 443 19.25 21.81 -1.80
N ARG A 444 18.91 20.58 -1.42
CA ARG A 444 18.99 19.42 -2.32
C ARG A 444 18.02 19.52 -3.49
N LEU A 445 16.79 19.99 -3.26
CA LEU A 445 15.84 20.22 -4.36
C LEU A 445 16.32 21.34 -5.30
N ASP A 446 16.94 22.38 -4.77
CA ASP A 446 17.48 23.50 -5.57
C ASP A 446 18.60 23.06 -6.52
N GLN A 447 19.40 22.06 -6.15
CA GLN A 447 20.51 21.55 -6.98
C GLN A 447 20.05 20.92 -8.29
N SER A 448 18.84 20.34 -8.30
CA SER A 448 18.22 19.68 -9.46
C SER A 448 16.96 20.42 -9.92
N GLU A 449 16.87 21.73 -9.68
CA GLU A 449 15.75 22.53 -10.16
C GLU A 449 15.72 22.61 -11.69
N PHE A 450 14.52 22.52 -12.26
CA PHE A 450 14.30 22.61 -13.70
C PHE A 450 13.00 23.36 -14.00
N GLU A 451 12.95 23.99 -15.17
CA GLU A 451 11.72 24.53 -15.73
C GLU A 451 11.13 23.52 -16.72
N MET A 452 9.79 23.45 -16.76
CA MET A 452 9.08 22.56 -17.67
C MET A 452 7.86 23.26 -18.26
N GLU A 453 7.67 23.10 -19.56
CA GLU A 453 6.45 23.53 -20.24
C GLU A 453 5.38 22.43 -20.12
N GLU A 454 4.32 22.70 -19.36
CA GLU A 454 3.26 21.71 -19.10
C GLU A 454 2.45 21.34 -20.37
N ALA A 455 2.37 22.23 -21.36
CA ALA A 455 1.50 22.09 -22.54
C ALA A 455 1.87 20.92 -23.49
N GLY A 456 3.03 20.30 -23.30
CA GLY A 456 3.48 19.11 -24.05
C GLY A 456 4.00 17.98 -23.18
N ALA A 457 3.92 18.12 -21.85
CA ALA A 457 4.50 17.17 -20.92
C ALA A 457 3.69 15.87 -20.87
N THR A 458 4.38 14.73 -20.73
CA THR A 458 3.70 13.46 -20.51
C THR A 458 3.07 13.43 -19.11
N ARG A 459 2.15 12.49 -18.87
CA ARG A 459 1.57 12.27 -17.53
C ARG A 459 2.63 12.03 -16.45
N ASN A 460 3.70 11.29 -16.77
CA ASN A 460 4.76 10.98 -15.81
C ASN A 460 5.56 12.25 -15.47
N GLN A 461 5.88 13.05 -16.49
CA GLN A 461 6.61 14.31 -16.32
C GLN A 461 5.81 15.32 -15.49
N LEU A 462 4.52 15.49 -15.78
CA LEU A 462 3.62 16.31 -14.98
C LEU A 462 3.56 15.83 -13.53
N MET A 463 3.45 14.52 -13.32
CA MET A 463 3.39 13.95 -11.97
C MET A 463 4.69 14.17 -11.19
N ALA A 464 5.86 13.95 -11.82
CA ALA A 464 7.16 14.23 -11.20
C ALA A 464 7.33 15.71 -10.86
N TYR A 465 7.00 16.59 -11.80
CA TYR A 465 7.09 18.03 -11.63
C TYR A 465 6.18 18.56 -10.50
N HIS A 466 4.90 18.15 -10.48
CA HIS A 466 3.99 18.56 -9.41
C HIS A 466 4.43 18.03 -8.05
N TYR A 467 4.90 16.78 -7.98
CA TYR A 467 5.40 16.21 -6.73
C TYR A 467 6.61 16.97 -6.17
N ARG A 468 7.57 17.36 -7.02
CA ARG A 468 8.71 18.20 -6.57
C ARG A 468 8.27 19.53 -6.02
N ARG A 469 7.32 20.20 -6.70
CA ARG A 469 6.76 21.47 -6.22
C ARG A 469 6.04 21.31 -4.89
N GLN A 470 5.35 20.18 -4.69
CA GLN A 470 4.74 19.85 -3.39
C GLN A 470 5.79 19.69 -2.31
N CYS A 471 6.88 18.95 -2.57
CA CYS A 471 7.99 18.80 -1.62
C CYS A 471 8.61 20.15 -1.24
N ARG A 472 8.90 21.00 -2.24
CA ARG A 472 9.41 22.37 -2.01
C ARG A 472 8.46 23.16 -1.12
N LYS A 473 7.17 23.20 -1.48
CA LYS A 473 6.14 23.94 -0.72
C LYS A 473 6.04 23.47 0.74
N VAL A 474 6.15 22.18 1.00
CA VAL A 474 6.18 21.62 2.36
C VAL A 474 7.37 22.19 3.14
N LEU A 475 8.57 22.15 2.57
CA LEU A 475 9.80 22.58 3.24
C LEU A 475 9.81 24.09 3.50
N GLU A 476 9.42 24.89 2.52
CA GLU A 476 9.30 26.36 2.64
C GLU A 476 8.30 26.73 3.75
N ASN A 477 7.09 26.16 3.73
CA ASN A 477 6.08 26.41 4.76
C ASN A 477 6.57 26.06 6.17
N VAL A 478 7.33 24.97 6.31
CA VAL A 478 7.88 24.58 7.61
C VAL A 478 8.86 25.64 8.11
N LEU A 479 9.78 26.10 7.27
CA LEU A 479 10.75 27.14 7.63
C LEU A 479 10.08 28.47 7.97
N GLU A 480 9.08 28.88 7.20
CA GLU A 480 8.30 30.09 7.47
C GLU A 480 7.52 30.01 8.79
N SER A 481 7.07 28.81 9.16
CA SER A 481 6.33 28.57 10.41
C SER A 481 7.22 28.45 11.66
N MET A 482 8.54 28.31 11.50
CA MET A 482 9.49 28.15 12.60
C MET A 482 9.75 29.50 13.30
N GLU A 483 8.87 29.88 14.20
CA GLU A 483 9.15 30.93 15.19
C GLU A 483 9.91 30.33 16.39
N MET A 484 11.09 30.87 16.69
CA MET A 484 11.86 30.43 17.85
C MET A 484 11.11 30.83 19.14
N PRO A 485 10.97 29.91 20.12
CA PRO A 485 10.46 30.28 21.43
C PRO A 485 11.34 31.39 22.00
N GLU A 486 10.76 32.51 22.44
CA GLU A 486 11.53 33.62 23.00
C GLU A 486 12.47 33.10 24.11
N GLU A 487 13.76 33.43 24.00
CA GLU A 487 14.66 33.31 25.14
C GLU A 487 14.16 34.30 26.19
N SER A 488 13.36 33.82 27.14
CA SER A 488 13.07 34.59 28.35
C SER A 488 14.40 34.84 29.05
N SER A 489 14.87 36.09 28.95
CA SER A 489 16.10 36.66 29.52
C SER A 489 16.22 36.50 31.02
#